data_AF-A0A327ZZI6-F1
#
_entry.id   AF-A0A327ZZI6-F1
#
_cell.length_a   1.000
_cell.length_b   1.000
_cell.length_c   1.000
_cell.angle_alpha   90.00
_cell.angle_beta   90.00
_cell.angle_gamma   90.00
#
_symmetry.space_group_name_H-M   'P 1'
#
loop_
_entity.id
_entity.type
_entity.pdbx_description
1 polymer ?
#
loop_
_entity_poly.entity_id
_entity_poly.type
_entity_poly.pdbx_seq_one_letter_code
_entity_poly.pdbx_strand_id
1 'polypeptide(L)'
;MNIYIFRLDNLKLLNNSPISIIPREVEHAEGFVGSINKLEEKYKKLIKTCLNKSQQLSVNQKELILKKPSFIFLYSSNDTNIQSNNKRQLDIFYANKHRILQELIAAFSIALWIIKDNALNFNQSYHCDLRNGYEATIGYDLKNVCSNGLISSASFNNEEIHYALDLMYTIHEFMKKSVDSIDIYNYDNNGTTFYSNEEFISQEFTKDNTYSFSRALIYLQSARSTGFLTKKISQYSACLECIFAIKENHSKNLSEITSNLLSSNTSEKDKISMDMKDVYSVRSDQEHGGQIKYLKNHSQRNLIELSQRLDDYVRKVIKYIIRNPELNYQMGDVEKKSATRLHFKAMIK
;
A
#
# COMPACT_ATOMS: atom_id res chain seq x y z
N MET A 1 10.48 -2.71 -26.41
CA MET A 1 10.92 -2.01 -25.18
C MET A 1 9.63 -1.67 -24.50
N ASN A 2 9.42 -2.29 -23.36
CA ASN A 2 8.22 -2.10 -22.57
C ASN A 2 8.40 -0.86 -21.70
N ILE A 3 7.38 -0.01 -21.67
CA ILE A 3 7.32 1.18 -20.83
C ILE A 3 6.07 1.07 -19.99
N TYR A 4 6.26 0.95 -18.69
CA TYR A 4 5.19 0.88 -17.73
C TYR A 4 5.23 2.12 -16.84
N ILE A 5 4.12 2.85 -16.75
CA ILE A 5 4.04 4.13 -16.05
C ILE A 5 2.88 4.06 -15.05
N PHE A 6 3.19 4.30 -13.78
CA PHE A 6 2.18 4.52 -12.74
C PHE A 6 2.20 5.97 -12.33
N ARG A 7 1.07 6.66 -12.50
CA ARG A 7 0.94 8.03 -12.03
C ARG A 7 0.82 8.03 -10.51
N LEU A 8 1.62 8.85 -9.83
CA LEU A 8 1.59 8.99 -8.37
C LEU A 8 0.85 10.28 -8.00
N ASP A 9 -0.46 10.16 -7.83
CA ASP A 9 -1.32 11.26 -7.41
C ASP A 9 -1.10 11.59 -5.93
N ASN A 10 -1.28 12.86 -5.58
CA ASN A 10 -1.03 13.42 -4.24
C ASN A 10 0.43 13.36 -3.75
N LEU A 11 1.37 12.91 -4.58
CA LEU A 11 2.80 13.03 -4.31
C LEU A 11 3.33 14.37 -4.82
N LYS A 12 4.12 15.05 -3.99
CA LYS A 12 4.95 16.19 -4.38
C LYS A 12 6.42 15.84 -4.10
N LEU A 13 7.25 15.85 -5.13
CA LEU A 13 8.69 15.72 -4.98
C LEU A 13 9.27 17.11 -4.79
N LEU A 14 9.96 17.35 -3.67
CA LEU A 14 10.59 18.64 -3.40
C LEU A 14 11.80 18.89 -4.32
N ASN A 15 12.41 17.80 -4.80
CA ASN A 15 13.52 17.85 -5.73
C ASN A 15 13.08 17.57 -7.16
N ASN A 16 13.84 18.13 -8.10
CA ASN A 16 13.51 18.07 -9.52
C ASN A 16 14.11 16.87 -10.25
N SER A 17 15.15 16.23 -9.72
CA SER A 17 15.84 15.14 -10.39
C SER A 17 15.13 13.80 -10.14
N PRO A 18 14.83 13.01 -11.18
CA PRO A 18 14.31 11.64 -11.02
C PRO A 18 15.31 10.76 -10.27
N ILE A 19 14.78 9.87 -9.44
CA ILE A 19 15.56 8.89 -8.69
C ILE A 19 15.51 7.57 -9.45
N SER A 20 16.66 7.03 -9.83
CA SER A 20 16.76 5.73 -10.49
C SER A 20 16.64 4.60 -9.47
N ILE A 21 16.05 3.49 -9.90
CA ILE A 21 15.88 2.26 -9.12
C ILE A 21 16.07 1.06 -10.04
N ILE A 22 16.63 -0.03 -9.50
CA ILE A 22 16.73 -1.32 -10.19
C ILE A 22 15.64 -2.23 -9.60
N PRO A 23 14.53 -2.50 -10.32
CA PRO A 23 13.50 -3.42 -9.85
C PRO A 23 14.09 -4.82 -9.73
N ARG A 24 14.20 -5.37 -8.53
CA ARG A 24 14.90 -6.65 -8.29
C ARG A 24 14.12 -7.85 -8.84
N GLU A 25 12.81 -7.66 -8.99
CA GLU A 25 11.83 -8.66 -9.37
C GLU A 25 11.61 -8.73 -10.89
N VAL A 26 12.14 -7.75 -11.64
CA VAL A 26 12.01 -7.71 -13.10
C VAL A 26 13.39 -7.65 -13.72
N GLU A 27 13.81 -8.78 -14.29
CA GLU A 27 15.10 -8.92 -14.94
C GLU A 27 15.30 -7.88 -16.04
N HIS A 28 16.49 -7.27 -16.07
CA HIS A 28 16.88 -6.23 -17.04
C HIS A 28 15.91 -5.02 -17.09
N ALA A 29 15.26 -4.71 -15.98
CA ALA A 29 14.45 -3.51 -15.85
C ALA A 29 15.25 -2.33 -15.28
N GLU A 30 15.01 -1.15 -15.82
CA GLU A 30 15.38 0.14 -15.25
C GLU A 30 14.11 0.81 -14.72
N GLY A 31 14.17 1.37 -13.51
CA GLY A 31 13.06 2.09 -12.93
C GLY A 31 13.43 3.53 -12.56
N PHE A 32 12.41 4.38 -12.49
CA PHE A 32 12.54 5.78 -12.10
C PHE A 32 11.34 6.23 -11.27
N VAL A 33 11.60 7.00 -10.22
CA VAL A 33 10.58 7.78 -9.52
C VAL A 33 10.84 9.26 -9.79
N GLY A 34 9.90 9.94 -10.46
CA GLY A 34 10.12 11.33 -10.84
C GLY A 34 9.10 11.88 -11.82
N SER A 35 9.29 13.15 -12.20
CA SER A 35 8.55 13.73 -13.33
C SER A 35 9.20 13.32 -14.65
N ILE A 36 8.39 12.87 -15.62
CA ILE A 36 8.86 12.47 -16.95
C ILE A 36 9.63 13.61 -17.64
N ASN A 37 9.21 14.86 -17.43
CA ASN A 37 9.85 16.02 -18.05
C ASN A 37 11.27 16.31 -17.53
N LYS A 38 11.67 15.64 -16.44
CA LYS A 38 12.99 15.78 -15.79
C LYS A 38 13.90 14.58 -16.01
N LEU A 39 13.43 13.55 -16.71
CA LEU A 39 14.27 12.41 -17.13
C LEU A 39 15.31 12.85 -18.16
N GLU A 40 16.36 12.05 -18.31
CA GLU A 40 17.30 12.19 -19.43
C GLU A 40 16.54 12.21 -20.77
N GLU A 41 17.03 13.01 -21.72
CA GLU A 41 16.33 13.25 -22.99
C GLU A 41 16.02 11.97 -23.77
N LYS A 42 16.88 10.95 -23.67
CA LYS A 42 16.65 9.65 -24.32
C LYS A 42 15.35 8.97 -23.83
N TYR A 43 15.13 8.93 -22.51
CA TYR A 43 13.95 8.33 -21.90
C TYR A 43 12.72 9.20 -22.08
N LYS A 44 12.88 10.52 -21.91
CA LYS A 44 11.80 11.49 -22.12
C LYS A 44 11.25 11.45 -23.54
N LYS A 45 12.12 11.41 -24.57
CA LYS A 45 11.72 11.29 -25.98
C LYS A 45 11.00 9.98 -26.24
N LEU A 46 11.51 8.88 -25.67
CA LEU A 46 10.91 7.55 -25.79
C LEU A 46 9.48 7.54 -25.24
N ILE A 47 9.30 7.98 -23.98
CA ILE A 47 8.00 8.01 -23.31
C ILE A 47 7.02 8.95 -24.03
N LYS A 48 7.45 10.15 -24.43
CA LYS A 48 6.60 11.09 -25.19
C LYS A 48 6.16 10.50 -26.52
N THR A 49 7.03 9.74 -27.20
CA THR A 49 6.67 9.05 -28.44
C THR A 49 5.58 8.01 -28.20
N CYS A 50 5.68 7.21 -27.14
CA CYS A 50 4.63 6.25 -26.74
C CYS A 50 3.31 6.97 -26.45
N LEU A 51 3.33 7.98 -25.58
CA LEU A 51 2.12 8.72 -25.20
C LEU A 51 1.45 9.38 -26.41
N ASN A 52 2.23 9.95 -27.34
CA ASN A 52 1.69 10.58 -28.54
C ASN A 52 1.04 9.56 -29.49
N LYS A 53 1.65 8.37 -29.64
CA LYS A 53 1.12 7.28 -30.48
C LYS A 53 -0.07 6.55 -29.87
N SER A 54 -0.26 6.65 -28.55
CA SER A 54 -1.35 5.99 -27.84
C SER A 54 -2.72 6.40 -28.37
N GLN A 55 -3.56 5.41 -28.67
CA GLN A 55 -4.95 5.59 -29.09
C GLN A 55 -5.92 5.47 -27.90
N GLN A 56 -5.51 4.79 -26.82
CA GLN A 56 -6.31 4.64 -25.59
C GLN A 56 -6.33 5.87 -24.67
N LEU A 57 -5.33 6.74 -24.75
CA LEU A 57 -5.23 7.90 -23.85
C LEU A 57 -5.83 9.17 -24.47
N SER A 58 -6.69 9.85 -23.71
CA SER A 58 -7.12 11.22 -24.03
C SER A 58 -5.98 12.23 -23.87
N VAL A 59 -6.13 13.41 -24.51
CA VAL A 59 -5.18 14.54 -24.37
C VAL A 59 -4.96 14.90 -22.89
N ASN A 60 -6.03 14.98 -22.11
CA ASN A 60 -5.97 15.30 -20.69
C ASN A 60 -5.20 14.24 -19.88
N GLN A 61 -5.39 12.95 -20.18
CA GLN A 61 -4.63 11.88 -19.52
C GLN A 61 -3.14 11.94 -19.85
N LYS A 62 -2.79 12.19 -21.11
CA LYS A 62 -1.39 12.38 -21.55
C LYS A 62 -0.73 13.54 -20.80
N GLU A 63 -1.43 14.67 -20.70
CA GLU A 63 -0.93 15.82 -19.93
C GLU A 63 -0.75 15.52 -18.45
N LEU A 64 -1.70 14.82 -17.82
CA LEU A 64 -1.61 14.46 -16.40
C LEU A 64 -0.43 13.54 -16.13
N ILE A 65 -0.19 12.55 -16.98
CA ILE A 65 0.99 11.66 -16.89
C ILE A 65 2.28 12.47 -16.95
N LEU A 66 2.39 13.45 -17.86
CA LEU A 66 3.58 14.28 -18.01
C LEU A 66 3.79 15.27 -16.84
N LYS A 67 2.71 15.77 -16.23
CA LYS A 67 2.73 16.79 -15.18
C LYS A 67 2.97 16.20 -13.79
N LYS A 68 2.47 15.00 -13.51
CA LYS A 68 2.52 14.39 -12.17
C LYS A 68 3.80 13.56 -11.98
N PRO A 69 4.29 13.41 -10.74
CA PRO A 69 5.28 12.38 -10.43
C PRO A 69 4.75 11.01 -10.84
N SER A 70 5.64 10.16 -11.33
CA SER A 70 5.32 8.81 -11.77
C SER A 70 6.39 7.83 -11.30
N PHE A 71 5.98 6.58 -11.10
CA PHE A 71 6.87 5.43 -11.04
C PHE A 71 6.91 4.82 -12.44
N ILE A 72 8.09 4.78 -13.04
CA ILE A 72 8.29 4.38 -14.43
C ILE A 72 9.19 3.15 -14.45
N PHE A 73 8.83 2.13 -15.22
CA PHE A 73 9.65 0.96 -15.49
C PHE A 73 9.90 0.84 -16.99
N LEU A 74 11.14 0.59 -17.35
CA LEU A 74 11.60 0.30 -18.70
C LEU A 74 12.22 -1.09 -18.66
N TYR A 75 11.77 -2.00 -19.50
CA TYR A 75 12.39 -3.33 -19.56
C TYR A 75 12.41 -3.86 -20.99
N SER A 76 13.47 -4.59 -21.31
CA SER A 76 13.58 -5.24 -22.60
C SER A 76 12.43 -6.24 -22.75
N SER A 77 11.80 -6.21 -23.93
CA SER A 77 11.04 -7.38 -24.36
C SER A 77 12.06 -8.46 -24.70
N ASN A 78 12.12 -9.55 -23.94
CA ASN A 78 12.69 -10.81 -24.47
C ASN A 78 11.70 -11.44 -25.49
N ASP A 79 10.61 -10.73 -25.78
CA ASP A 79 9.39 -11.12 -26.46
C ASP A 79 9.52 -11.13 -27.99
N THR A 80 10.64 -11.65 -28.53
CA THR A 80 10.83 -11.80 -29.99
C THR A 80 9.75 -12.65 -30.64
N ASN A 81 9.01 -13.44 -29.85
CA ASN A 81 8.08 -14.46 -30.35
C ASN A 81 6.59 -14.10 -30.21
N ILE A 82 6.22 -12.91 -29.69
CA ILE A 82 4.80 -12.54 -29.57
C ILE A 82 4.48 -11.34 -30.46
N GLN A 83 4.49 -11.62 -31.77
CA GLN A 83 3.74 -10.85 -32.75
C GLN A 83 2.29 -11.37 -32.77
N SER A 84 1.58 -11.20 -31.65
CA SER A 84 0.14 -11.48 -31.62
C SER A 84 -0.60 -10.19 -31.93
N ASN A 85 -1.39 -10.17 -33.01
CA ASN A 85 -2.35 -9.10 -33.26
C ASN A 85 -3.55 -9.16 -32.29
N ASN A 86 -3.60 -10.16 -31.40
CA ASN A 86 -4.67 -10.35 -30.44
C ASN A 86 -4.31 -9.73 -29.08
N LYS A 87 -4.88 -8.56 -28.80
CA LYS A 87 -4.71 -7.85 -27.52
C LYS A 87 -4.97 -8.73 -26.29
N ARG A 88 -5.96 -9.63 -26.33
CA ARG A 88 -6.28 -10.52 -25.18
C ARG A 88 -5.12 -11.45 -24.83
N GLN A 89 -4.42 -11.98 -25.84
CA GLN A 89 -3.25 -12.83 -25.59
C GLN A 89 -2.10 -12.03 -24.98
N LEU A 90 -1.91 -10.79 -25.44
CA LEU A 90 -0.92 -9.87 -24.87
C LEU A 90 -1.28 -9.45 -23.44
N ASP A 91 -2.56 -9.21 -23.14
CA ASP A 91 -3.02 -8.89 -21.78
C ASP A 91 -2.74 -10.06 -20.81
N ILE A 92 -2.99 -11.31 -21.23
CA ILE A 92 -2.65 -12.51 -20.45
C ILE A 92 -1.14 -12.64 -20.27
N PHE A 93 -0.38 -12.43 -21.35
CA PHE A 93 1.08 -12.51 -21.32
C PHE A 93 1.69 -11.50 -20.34
N TYR A 94 1.23 -10.25 -20.37
CA TYR A 94 1.76 -9.20 -19.51
C TYR A 94 1.15 -9.18 -18.10
N ALA A 95 0.08 -9.93 -17.82
CA ALA A 95 -0.62 -9.93 -16.54
C ALA A 95 0.31 -10.19 -15.34
N ASN A 96 1.19 -11.20 -15.44
CA ASN A 96 2.13 -11.51 -14.36
C ASN A 96 3.10 -10.36 -14.08
N LYS A 97 3.62 -9.71 -15.13
CA LYS A 97 4.50 -8.54 -14.98
C LYS A 97 3.74 -7.35 -14.39
N HIS A 98 2.52 -7.09 -14.86
CA HIS A 98 1.66 -6.03 -14.30
C HIS A 98 1.43 -6.22 -12.80
N ARG A 99 1.13 -7.45 -12.37
CA ARG A 99 0.94 -7.78 -10.96
C ARG A 99 2.19 -7.47 -10.14
N ILE A 100 3.36 -7.97 -10.55
CA ILE A 100 4.62 -7.75 -9.82
C ILE A 100 4.92 -6.25 -9.68
N LEU A 101 4.78 -5.49 -10.77
CA LEU A 101 5.01 -4.04 -10.74
C LEU A 101 3.98 -3.30 -9.88
N GLN A 102 2.73 -3.74 -9.88
CA GLN A 102 1.67 -3.20 -9.02
C GLN A 102 1.95 -3.48 -7.54
N GLU A 103 2.40 -4.68 -7.19
CA GLU A 103 2.78 -5.04 -5.82
C GLU A 103 3.91 -4.18 -5.29
N LEU A 104 4.94 -3.92 -6.12
CA LEU A 104 6.04 -3.03 -5.76
C LEU A 104 5.54 -1.61 -5.46
N ILE A 105 4.58 -1.10 -6.22
CA ILE A 105 4.05 0.24 -5.99
C ILE A 105 3.10 0.30 -4.81
N ALA A 106 2.32 -0.74 -4.57
CA ALA A 106 1.54 -0.87 -3.35
C ALA A 106 2.47 -0.86 -2.12
N ALA A 107 3.57 -1.63 -2.18
CA ALA A 107 4.60 -1.64 -1.15
C ALA A 107 5.27 -0.26 -0.98
N PHE A 108 5.56 0.44 -2.08
CA PHE A 108 6.11 1.80 -2.06
C PHE A 108 5.14 2.82 -1.42
N SER A 109 3.84 2.72 -1.70
CA SER A 109 2.82 3.56 -1.08
C SER A 109 2.72 3.34 0.43
N ILE A 110 2.89 2.10 0.90
CA ILE A 110 3.00 1.78 2.33
C ILE A 110 4.31 2.34 2.90
N ALA A 111 5.44 2.18 2.20
CA ALA A 111 6.74 2.71 2.61
C ALA A 111 6.72 4.24 2.81
N LEU A 112 6.07 4.98 1.91
CA LEU A 112 5.90 6.43 2.07
C LEU A 112 5.01 6.79 3.28
N TRP A 113 3.96 5.99 3.54
CA TRP A 113 3.14 6.17 4.74
C TRP A 113 3.88 5.87 6.04
N ILE A 114 4.81 4.92 6.02
CA ILE A 114 5.70 4.64 7.16
C ILE A 114 6.54 5.87 7.52
N ILE A 115 6.90 6.70 6.54
CA ILE A 115 7.63 7.95 6.78
C ILE A 115 6.70 8.99 7.41
N LYS A 116 5.57 9.30 6.74
CA LYS A 116 4.59 10.30 7.20
C LYS A 116 3.20 10.05 6.64
N ASP A 117 2.18 10.58 7.31
CA ASP A 117 0.80 10.50 6.84
C ASP A 117 0.62 11.13 5.45
N ASN A 118 -0.07 10.42 4.57
CA ASN A 118 -0.30 10.84 3.19
C ASN A 118 -1.47 10.08 2.54
N ALA A 119 -2.05 10.71 1.52
CA ALA A 119 -3.11 10.16 0.68
C ALA A 119 -2.59 9.79 -0.72
N LEU A 120 -1.36 9.24 -0.82
CA LEU A 120 -0.77 8.90 -2.12
C LEU A 120 -1.60 7.84 -2.85
N ASN A 121 -1.86 8.08 -4.12
CA ASN A 121 -2.75 7.27 -4.94
C ASN A 121 -2.08 6.90 -6.27
N PHE A 122 -2.35 5.70 -6.77
CA PHE A 122 -1.83 5.21 -8.06
C PHE A 122 -2.92 4.56 -8.92
N ASN A 123 -4.07 5.23 -9.00
CA ASN A 123 -5.33 4.67 -9.54
C ASN A 123 -5.30 4.33 -11.04
N GLN A 124 -4.21 4.67 -11.73
CA GLN A 124 -4.08 4.42 -13.15
C GLN A 124 -2.63 4.11 -13.50
N SER A 125 -2.43 3.04 -14.25
CA SER A 125 -1.18 2.77 -14.96
C SER A 125 -1.38 2.73 -16.46
N TYR A 126 -0.26 2.89 -17.16
CA TYR A 126 -0.17 2.84 -18.60
C TYR A 126 1.00 1.95 -19.02
N HIS A 127 0.74 0.98 -19.87
CA HIS A 127 1.74 0.14 -20.50
C HIS A 127 1.75 0.38 -22.00
N CYS A 128 2.94 0.54 -22.57
CA CYS A 128 3.18 0.47 -24.00
C CYS A 128 4.39 -0.42 -24.31
N ASP A 129 4.26 -1.31 -25.30
CA ASP A 129 5.41 -1.94 -25.97
C ASP A 129 5.58 -1.37 -27.37
N LEU A 130 6.74 -0.74 -27.58
CA LEU A 130 7.10 -0.16 -28.86
C LEU A 130 7.35 -1.18 -29.98
N ARG A 131 7.54 -2.47 -29.68
CA ARG A 131 7.86 -3.50 -30.70
C ARG A 131 6.63 -4.12 -31.35
N ASN A 132 5.63 -4.49 -30.57
CA ASN A 132 4.40 -5.13 -31.06
C ASN A 132 3.19 -4.19 -31.05
N GLY A 133 3.36 -2.94 -30.59
CA GLY A 133 2.28 -1.95 -30.55
C GLY A 133 1.27 -2.18 -29.42
N TYR A 134 1.58 -3.07 -28.46
CA TYR A 134 0.72 -3.28 -27.30
C TYR A 134 0.53 -1.99 -26.51
N GLU A 135 -0.71 -1.71 -26.14
CA GLU A 135 -1.02 -0.74 -25.11
C GLU A 135 -2.14 -1.20 -24.18
N ALA A 136 -1.99 -0.84 -22.91
CA ALA A 136 -2.99 -1.04 -21.89
C ALA A 136 -3.04 0.13 -20.93
N THR A 137 -4.25 0.55 -20.61
CA THR A 137 -4.54 1.38 -19.45
C THR A 137 -5.19 0.49 -18.40
N ILE A 138 -4.68 0.51 -17.18
CA ILE A 138 -5.22 -0.29 -16.08
C ILE A 138 -5.67 0.66 -14.99
N GLY A 139 -6.94 0.54 -14.60
CA GLY A 139 -7.52 1.26 -13.48
C GLY A 139 -7.38 0.44 -12.20
N TYR A 140 -7.08 1.10 -11.09
CA TYR A 140 -7.03 0.48 -9.77
C TYR A 140 -8.02 1.15 -8.84
N ASP A 141 -8.83 0.35 -8.14
CA ASP A 141 -9.69 0.84 -7.06
C ASP A 141 -8.89 0.94 -5.76
N LEU A 142 -7.92 1.85 -5.74
CA LEU A 142 -7.10 2.12 -4.56
C LEU A 142 -7.12 3.61 -4.26
N LYS A 143 -7.99 4.01 -3.33
CA LYS A 143 -8.14 5.41 -2.92
C LYS A 143 -7.70 5.62 -1.48
N ASN A 144 -6.43 5.93 -1.29
CA ASN A 144 -5.88 6.34 -0.01
C ASN A 144 -6.35 7.74 0.40
N VAL A 145 -6.58 7.89 1.70
CA VAL A 145 -6.84 9.14 2.41
C VAL A 145 -5.95 9.23 3.64
N CYS A 146 -5.69 10.46 4.09
CA CYS A 146 -4.91 10.73 5.29
C CYS A 146 -5.61 10.22 6.56
N SER A 147 -4.89 10.22 7.68
CA SER A 147 -5.36 9.80 9.00
C SER A 147 -6.60 10.58 9.49
N ASN A 148 -6.81 11.80 9.00
CA ASN A 148 -8.01 12.63 9.25
C ASN A 148 -9.19 12.34 8.30
N GLY A 149 -9.05 11.37 7.39
CA GLY A 149 -10.07 10.98 6.41
C GLY A 149 -10.14 11.85 5.15
N LEU A 150 -9.28 12.87 5.02
CA LEU A 150 -9.25 13.77 3.87
C LEU A 150 -8.16 13.37 2.87
N ILE A 151 -8.31 13.80 1.62
CA ILE A 151 -7.28 13.67 0.60
C ILE A 151 -6.44 14.94 0.60
N SER A 152 -5.13 14.79 0.82
CA SER A 152 -4.19 15.91 0.72
C SER A 152 -2.88 15.46 0.08
N SER A 153 -2.21 16.41 -0.58
CA SER A 153 -0.88 16.16 -1.16
C SER A 153 0.18 16.16 -0.08
N ALA A 154 1.10 15.20 -0.11
CA ALA A 154 2.26 15.15 0.76
C ALA A 154 3.56 15.40 -0.02
N SER A 155 4.47 16.14 0.60
CA SER A 155 5.77 16.48 0.01
C SER A 155 6.89 15.62 0.61
N PHE A 156 7.78 15.13 -0.25
CA PHE A 156 8.91 14.29 0.12
C PHE A 156 10.21 14.82 -0.48
N ASN A 157 11.28 14.79 0.31
CA ASN A 157 12.63 15.08 -0.16
C ASN A 157 13.31 13.79 -0.71
N ASN A 158 14.52 13.90 -1.27
CA ASN A 158 15.22 12.73 -1.84
C ASN A 158 15.56 11.67 -0.80
N GLU A 159 16.00 12.07 0.40
CA GLU A 159 16.36 11.12 1.46
C GLU A 159 15.15 10.28 1.87
N GLU A 160 13.98 10.91 1.98
CA GLU A 160 12.72 10.22 2.27
C GLU A 160 12.30 9.29 1.13
N ILE A 161 12.44 9.70 -0.13
CA ILE A 161 12.13 8.80 -1.26
C ILE A 161 13.10 7.62 -1.31
N HIS A 162 14.40 7.84 -1.12
CA HIS A 162 15.39 6.76 -1.06
C HIS A 162 15.08 5.79 0.08
N TYR A 163 14.80 6.30 1.28
CA TYR A 163 14.40 5.48 2.40
C TYR A 163 13.10 4.70 2.14
N ALA A 164 12.12 5.31 1.46
CA ALA A 164 10.90 4.61 1.06
C ALA A 164 11.18 3.51 0.01
N LEU A 165 12.12 3.73 -0.91
CA LEU A 165 12.54 2.72 -1.90
C LEU A 165 13.25 1.54 -1.23
N ASP A 166 14.08 1.79 -0.21
CA ASP A 166 14.72 0.73 0.56
C ASP A 166 13.68 -0.10 1.33
N LEU A 167 12.73 0.58 2.00
CA LEU A 167 11.62 -0.06 2.70
C LEU A 167 10.67 -0.82 1.75
N MET A 168 10.50 -0.35 0.51
CA MET A 168 9.59 -0.95 -0.47
C MET A 168 9.86 -2.45 -0.63
N TYR A 169 11.13 -2.86 -0.73
CA TYR A 169 11.46 -4.28 -0.89
C TYR A 169 11.11 -5.10 0.35
N THR A 170 11.39 -4.60 1.55
CA THR A 170 11.02 -5.29 2.79
C THR A 170 9.50 -5.42 2.92
N ILE A 171 8.76 -4.37 2.59
CA ILE A 171 7.30 -4.42 2.59
C ILE A 171 6.79 -5.37 1.50
N HIS A 172 7.41 -5.36 0.33
CA HIS A 172 7.06 -6.29 -0.75
C HIS A 172 7.26 -7.74 -0.32
N GLU A 173 8.35 -8.09 0.39
CA GLU A 173 8.52 -9.43 0.98
C GLU A 173 7.41 -9.80 1.97
N PHE A 174 6.94 -8.87 2.80
CA PHE A 174 5.79 -9.13 3.67
C PHE A 174 4.47 -9.25 2.91
N MET A 175 4.38 -8.67 1.72
CA MET A 175 3.22 -8.79 0.83
C MET A 175 3.30 -9.99 -0.11
N LYS A 176 4.51 -10.50 -0.40
CA LYS A 176 4.75 -11.62 -1.30
C LYS A 176 4.02 -12.85 -0.77
N LYS A 177 3.18 -13.41 -1.63
CA LYS A 177 2.40 -14.62 -1.37
C LYS A 177 2.77 -15.66 -2.41
N SER A 178 2.78 -16.92 -2.00
CA SER A 178 2.67 -18.05 -2.91
C SER A 178 1.23 -18.11 -3.41
N VAL A 179 0.95 -17.49 -4.56
CA VAL A 179 -0.32 -17.71 -5.25
C VAL A 179 -0.02 -18.40 -6.57
N ASP A 180 -0.61 -19.58 -6.75
CA ASP A 180 -0.37 -20.45 -7.89
C ASP A 180 -1.21 -20.07 -9.14
N SER A 181 -2.21 -19.19 -9.01
CA SER A 181 -3.07 -18.79 -10.14
C SER A 181 -3.69 -17.39 -10.00
N ILE A 182 -3.78 -16.68 -11.11
CA ILE A 182 -4.44 -15.37 -11.24
C ILE A 182 -5.70 -15.57 -12.10
N ASP A 183 -6.86 -15.18 -11.58
CA ASP A 183 -8.09 -15.07 -12.38
C ASP A 183 -8.14 -13.69 -13.06
N ILE A 184 -8.11 -13.70 -14.39
CA ILE A 184 -8.11 -12.47 -15.21
C ILE A 184 -9.52 -12.25 -15.75
N TYR A 185 -10.17 -11.18 -15.31
CA TYR A 185 -11.49 -10.77 -15.79
C TYR A 185 -11.37 -9.63 -16.81
N ASN A 186 -11.64 -9.92 -18.07
CA ASN A 186 -11.69 -8.89 -19.11
C ASN A 186 -13.10 -8.30 -19.20
N TYR A 187 -13.23 -6.99 -19.01
CA TYR A 187 -14.45 -6.26 -19.37
C TYR A 187 -14.21 -5.46 -20.65
N ASP A 188 -15.05 -5.69 -21.65
CA ASP A 188 -14.81 -5.30 -23.06
C ASP A 188 -15.18 -3.85 -23.39
N ASN A 189 -15.09 -2.93 -22.43
CA ASN A 189 -15.33 -1.51 -22.71
C ASN A 189 -13.98 -0.78 -22.93
N ASN A 190 -13.64 -0.57 -24.19
CA ASN A 190 -12.51 0.26 -24.67
C ASN A 190 -11.09 -0.28 -24.38
N GLY A 191 -10.90 -1.59 -24.23
CA GLY A 191 -9.57 -2.20 -24.10
C GLY A 191 -8.89 -2.00 -22.74
N THR A 192 -9.65 -1.67 -21.70
CA THR A 192 -9.18 -1.59 -20.31
C THR A 192 -9.26 -2.97 -19.66
N THR A 193 -8.12 -3.52 -19.22
CA THR A 193 -8.07 -4.79 -18.49
C THR A 193 -8.19 -4.53 -16.99
N PHE A 194 -9.06 -5.27 -16.31
CA PHE A 194 -9.19 -5.25 -14.86
C PHE A 194 -8.68 -6.58 -14.28
N TYR A 195 -8.08 -6.52 -13.09
CA TYR A 195 -7.71 -7.70 -12.31
C TYR A 195 -8.56 -7.68 -11.05
N SER A 196 -9.26 -8.78 -10.72
CA SER A 196 -10.06 -8.82 -9.49
C SER A 196 -9.12 -8.98 -8.29
N ASN A 197 -9.16 -8.03 -7.37
CA ASN A 197 -8.49 -8.15 -6.07
C ASN A 197 -9.43 -8.70 -4.97
N GLU A 198 -10.73 -8.80 -5.25
CA GLU A 198 -11.75 -9.06 -4.22
C GLU A 198 -11.83 -10.53 -3.79
N GLU A 199 -11.73 -11.49 -4.72
CA GLU A 199 -11.57 -12.91 -4.39
C GLU A 199 -10.26 -13.18 -3.66
N PHE A 200 -9.22 -12.39 -3.94
CA PHE A 200 -7.93 -12.52 -3.28
C PHE A 200 -8.02 -12.14 -1.79
N ILE A 201 -8.68 -11.04 -1.44
CA ILE A 201 -8.87 -10.63 -0.03
C ILE A 201 -9.71 -11.66 0.73
N SER A 202 -10.77 -12.21 0.13
CA SER A 202 -11.62 -13.19 0.81
C SER A 202 -10.93 -14.56 0.99
N GLN A 203 -10.15 -15.02 0.01
CA GLN A 203 -9.36 -16.25 0.11
C GLN A 203 -8.15 -16.12 1.07
N GLU A 204 -7.60 -14.91 1.22
CA GLU A 204 -6.51 -14.61 2.15
C GLU A 204 -6.88 -14.83 3.62
N PHE A 205 -8.10 -14.42 3.99
CA PHE A 205 -8.58 -14.56 5.36
C PHE A 205 -8.96 -16.01 5.73
N THR A 206 -9.02 -16.91 4.75
CA THR A 206 -9.42 -18.32 4.96
C THR A 206 -8.27 -19.32 4.88
N LYS A 207 -7.05 -18.89 4.52
CA LYS A 207 -5.88 -19.78 4.43
C LYS A 207 -5.06 -19.79 5.72
N ASP A 208 -4.85 -20.98 6.28
CA ASP A 208 -3.97 -21.19 7.45
C ASP A 208 -2.50 -20.79 7.19
N ASN A 209 -2.10 -20.69 5.91
CA ASN A 209 -0.76 -20.31 5.48
C ASN A 209 -0.54 -18.78 5.38
N THR A 210 -1.56 -17.95 5.67
CA THR A 210 -1.42 -16.50 5.61
C THR A 210 -0.57 -16.00 6.79
N TYR A 211 0.41 -15.14 6.49
CA TYR A 211 1.28 -14.54 7.48
C TYR A 211 0.65 -13.31 8.17
N SER A 212 0.95 -13.16 9.45
CA SER A 212 0.43 -12.09 10.30
C SER A 212 0.74 -10.69 9.78
N PHE A 213 1.94 -10.47 9.23
CA PHE A 213 2.33 -9.16 8.72
C PHE A 213 1.58 -8.84 7.43
N SER A 214 1.43 -9.80 6.51
CA SER A 214 0.62 -9.64 5.29
C SER A 214 -0.81 -9.24 5.62
N ARG A 215 -1.42 -9.91 6.60
CA ARG A 215 -2.77 -9.62 7.08
C ARG A 215 -2.87 -8.25 7.76
N ALA A 216 -1.87 -7.88 8.56
CA ALA A 216 -1.81 -6.54 9.17
C ALA A 216 -1.71 -5.43 8.11
N LEU A 217 -0.95 -5.65 7.03
CA LEU A 217 -0.85 -4.71 5.91
C LEU A 217 -2.18 -4.58 5.13
N ILE A 218 -2.99 -5.65 5.04
CA ILE A 218 -4.34 -5.58 4.47
C ILE A 218 -5.25 -4.68 5.32
N TYR A 219 -5.24 -4.85 6.64
CA TYR A 219 -6.00 -3.98 7.54
C TYR A 219 -5.53 -2.52 7.46
N LEU A 220 -4.21 -2.29 7.40
CA LEU A 220 -3.64 -0.96 7.15
C LEU A 220 -4.16 -0.36 5.84
N GLN A 221 -4.12 -1.13 4.75
CA GLN A 221 -4.58 -0.66 3.44
C GLN A 221 -6.09 -0.37 3.42
N SER A 222 -6.89 -1.17 4.12
CA SER A 222 -8.33 -0.95 4.34
C SER A 222 -8.61 0.30 5.18
N ALA A 223 -7.81 0.56 6.21
CA ALA A 223 -7.89 1.80 6.99
C ALA A 223 -7.57 3.02 6.12
N ARG A 224 -6.55 2.91 5.27
CA ARG A 224 -6.13 3.98 4.35
C ARG A 224 -7.14 4.22 3.23
N SER A 225 -7.93 3.22 2.83
CA SER A 225 -8.90 3.36 1.74
C SER A 225 -10.22 4.06 2.11
N THR A 226 -10.43 4.42 3.38
CA THR A 226 -11.69 5.00 3.85
C THR A 226 -11.51 6.33 4.58
N GLY A 227 -12.35 7.31 4.22
CA GLY A 227 -12.51 8.57 4.95
C GLY A 227 -13.42 8.47 6.17
N PHE A 228 -14.08 7.33 6.37
CA PHE A 228 -14.97 7.12 7.51
C PHE A 228 -14.16 6.74 8.74
N LEU A 229 -14.02 7.68 9.68
CA LEU A 229 -13.07 7.60 10.79
C LEU A 229 -13.29 6.39 11.71
N THR A 230 -14.53 6.02 12.00
CA THR A 230 -14.80 4.86 12.86
C THR A 230 -14.39 3.54 12.21
N LYS A 231 -14.63 3.39 10.90
CA LYS A 231 -14.10 2.27 10.12
C LYS A 231 -12.57 2.30 10.10
N LYS A 232 -11.95 3.46 9.86
CA LYS A 232 -10.48 3.62 9.88
C LYS A 232 -9.88 3.18 11.22
N ILE A 233 -10.46 3.65 12.34
CA ILE A 233 -10.05 3.28 13.71
C ILE A 233 -10.21 1.77 13.95
N SER A 234 -11.34 1.19 13.55
CA SER A 234 -11.57 -0.26 13.64
C SER A 234 -10.52 -1.07 12.85
N GLN A 235 -10.21 -0.67 11.62
CA GLN A 235 -9.20 -1.35 10.80
C GLN A 235 -7.77 -1.20 11.37
N TYR A 236 -7.40 -0.03 11.88
CA TYR A 236 -6.13 0.14 12.60
C TYR A 236 -6.03 -0.70 13.87
N SER A 237 -7.13 -0.82 14.63
CA SER A 237 -7.17 -1.73 15.78
C SER A 237 -6.97 -3.18 15.34
N ALA A 238 -7.64 -3.64 14.28
CA ALA A 238 -7.46 -4.99 13.74
C ALA A 238 -6.02 -5.24 13.26
N CYS A 239 -5.37 -4.22 12.69
CA CYS A 239 -3.95 -4.25 12.32
C CYS A 239 -3.07 -4.56 13.54
N LEU A 240 -3.24 -3.81 14.63
CA LEU A 240 -2.47 -4.01 15.87
C LEU A 240 -2.77 -5.35 16.54
N GLU A 241 -4.04 -5.75 16.63
CA GLU A 241 -4.44 -7.04 17.20
C GLU A 241 -3.84 -8.22 16.44
N CYS A 242 -3.75 -8.10 15.11
CA CYS A 242 -3.09 -9.06 14.25
C CYS A 242 -1.59 -9.13 14.54
N ILE A 243 -0.90 -7.99 14.65
CA ILE A 243 0.54 -7.96 14.94
C ILE A 243 0.83 -8.56 16.34
N PHE A 244 0.02 -8.21 17.33
CA PHE A 244 0.22 -8.62 18.72
C PHE A 244 -0.30 -10.03 19.04
N ALA A 245 -0.89 -10.74 18.06
CA ALA A 245 -1.51 -12.04 18.24
C ALA A 245 -2.53 -12.08 19.40
N ILE A 246 -3.29 -10.99 19.59
CA ILE A 246 -4.28 -10.85 20.68
C ILE A 246 -5.42 -11.84 20.47
N LYS A 247 -5.75 -12.61 21.51
CA LYS A 247 -6.82 -13.63 21.51
C LYS A 247 -8.02 -13.23 22.37
N GLU A 248 -7.78 -12.50 23.45
CA GLU A 248 -8.75 -12.19 24.49
C GLU A 248 -8.39 -10.86 25.14
N ASN A 249 -9.26 -10.34 26.02
CA ASN A 249 -9.05 -9.10 26.76
C ASN A 249 -8.58 -7.95 25.85
N HIS A 250 -9.20 -7.84 24.67
CA HIS A 250 -8.72 -7.02 23.56
C HIS A 250 -8.42 -5.58 23.97
N SER A 251 -9.37 -4.90 24.64
CA SER A 251 -9.18 -3.52 25.13
C SER A 251 -7.94 -3.37 26.02
N LYS A 252 -7.81 -4.26 27.02
CA LYS A 252 -6.71 -4.22 28.00
C LYS A 252 -5.37 -4.51 27.32
N ASN A 253 -5.28 -5.62 26.60
CA ASN A 253 -4.05 -6.05 25.95
C ASN A 253 -3.59 -5.04 24.87
N LEU A 254 -4.52 -4.52 24.07
CA LEU A 254 -4.20 -3.53 23.06
C LEU A 254 -3.64 -2.25 23.70
N SER A 255 -4.25 -1.80 24.80
CA SER A 255 -3.81 -0.63 25.56
C SER A 255 -2.45 -0.82 26.24
N GLU A 256 -2.26 -1.92 26.97
CA GLU A 256 -1.04 -2.21 27.71
C GLU A 256 0.14 -2.51 26.79
N ILE A 257 -0.04 -3.32 25.74
CA ILE A 257 1.03 -3.65 24.80
C ILE A 257 1.46 -2.40 24.02
N THR A 258 0.51 -1.64 23.47
CA THR A 258 0.83 -0.46 22.65
C THR A 258 1.56 0.61 23.46
N SER A 259 1.07 0.92 24.68
CA SER A 259 1.72 1.93 25.53
C SER A 259 3.13 1.52 25.94
N ASN A 260 3.33 0.27 26.37
CA ASN A 260 4.64 -0.22 26.79
C ASN A 260 5.64 -0.38 25.64
N LEU A 261 5.18 -0.73 24.44
CA LEU A 261 6.02 -0.82 23.25
C LEU A 261 6.49 0.55 22.77
N LEU A 262 5.60 1.55 22.82
CA LEU A 262 5.84 2.84 22.18
C LEU A 262 6.49 3.90 23.07
N SER A 263 6.43 3.75 24.40
CA SER A 263 7.07 4.70 25.31
C SER A 263 7.62 4.02 26.55
N SER A 264 8.73 4.56 27.07
CA SER A 264 9.26 4.26 28.40
C SER A 264 8.84 5.28 29.46
N ASN A 265 8.26 6.41 29.05
CA ASN A 265 7.83 7.49 29.94
C ASN A 265 6.42 7.21 30.49
N THR A 266 6.25 7.23 31.81
CA THR A 266 4.96 6.93 32.46
C THR A 266 3.81 7.82 31.99
N SER A 267 4.01 9.14 31.87
CA SER A 267 2.96 10.07 31.44
C SER A 267 2.54 9.83 29.99
N GLU A 268 3.49 9.52 29.10
CA GLU A 268 3.20 9.19 27.72
C GLU A 268 2.53 7.81 27.60
N LYS A 269 2.96 6.82 28.37
CA LYS A 269 2.29 5.52 28.48
C LYS A 269 0.82 5.67 28.89
N ASP A 270 0.54 6.49 29.89
CA ASP A 270 -0.83 6.73 30.36
C ASP A 270 -1.69 7.35 29.26
N LYS A 271 -1.16 8.33 28.52
CA LYS A 271 -1.85 8.93 27.36
C LYS A 271 -2.14 7.91 26.27
N ILE A 272 -1.14 7.14 25.86
CA ILE A 272 -1.32 6.09 24.84
C ILE A 272 -2.32 5.04 25.34
N SER A 273 -2.26 4.66 26.62
CA SER A 273 -3.19 3.70 27.21
C SER A 273 -4.63 4.21 27.15
N MET A 274 -4.87 5.47 27.51
CA MET A 274 -6.19 6.10 27.42
C MET A 274 -6.68 6.17 25.98
N ASP A 275 -5.84 6.62 25.04
CA ASP A 275 -6.16 6.64 23.61
C ASP A 275 -6.59 5.25 23.12
N MET A 276 -5.86 4.20 23.47
CA MET A 276 -6.19 2.84 23.03
C MET A 276 -7.49 2.29 23.64
N LYS A 277 -7.89 2.76 24.84
CA LYS A 277 -9.21 2.44 25.41
C LYS A 277 -10.33 3.11 24.61
N ASP A 278 -10.15 4.37 24.24
CA ASP A 278 -11.09 5.11 23.38
C ASP A 278 -11.19 4.47 21.99
N VAL A 279 -10.05 4.10 21.39
CA VAL A 279 -9.97 3.36 20.12
C VAL A 279 -10.80 2.07 20.18
N TYR A 280 -10.62 1.28 21.24
CA TYR A 280 -11.38 0.04 21.39
C TYR A 280 -12.88 0.30 21.56
N SER A 281 -13.27 1.33 22.32
CA SER A 281 -14.68 1.73 22.44
C SER A 281 -15.29 2.07 21.08
N VAL A 282 -14.60 2.88 20.27
CA VAL A 282 -15.05 3.24 18.91
C VAL A 282 -15.14 2.02 18.01
N ARG A 283 -14.14 1.12 18.06
CA ARG A 283 -14.15 -0.15 17.31
C ARG A 283 -15.36 -1.00 17.68
N SER A 284 -15.59 -1.21 18.98
CA SER A 284 -16.67 -2.08 19.46
C SER A 284 -18.04 -1.56 19.04
N ASP A 285 -18.29 -0.25 19.17
CA ASP A 285 -19.56 0.34 18.71
C ASP A 285 -19.74 0.19 17.18
N GLN A 286 -18.67 0.38 16.39
CA GLN A 286 -18.68 0.23 14.93
C GLN A 286 -18.98 -1.20 14.48
N GLU A 287 -18.41 -2.21 15.14
CA GLU A 287 -18.60 -3.63 14.77
C GLU A 287 -19.98 -4.15 15.15
N HIS A 288 -20.57 -3.65 16.24
CA HIS A 288 -21.93 -4.01 16.65
C HIS A 288 -23.03 -3.17 15.97
N GLY A 289 -22.66 -2.29 15.02
CA GLY A 289 -23.61 -1.43 14.30
C GLY A 289 -24.31 -0.41 15.21
N GLY A 290 -23.73 -0.11 16.36
CA GLY A 290 -24.31 0.77 17.36
C GLY A 290 -24.05 2.25 17.08
N GLN A 291 -24.74 3.12 17.84
CA GLN A 291 -24.33 4.52 17.93
C GLN A 291 -22.93 4.61 18.54
N ILE A 292 -22.07 5.43 17.95
CA ILE A 292 -20.70 5.67 18.44
C ILE A 292 -20.78 6.44 19.77
N LYS A 293 -20.71 5.73 20.89
CA LYS A 293 -20.88 6.31 22.24
C LYS A 293 -19.80 7.32 22.56
N TYR A 294 -18.61 7.16 21.97
CA TYR A 294 -17.52 8.12 22.07
C TYR A 294 -17.99 9.56 21.75
N LEU A 295 -18.83 9.72 20.72
CA LEU A 295 -19.34 11.02 20.27
C LEU A 295 -20.45 11.61 21.16
N LYS A 296 -20.90 10.89 22.20
CA LYS A 296 -21.81 11.47 23.21
C LYS A 296 -21.09 12.47 24.12
N ASN A 297 -19.81 12.20 24.39
CA ASN A 297 -18.99 13.01 25.30
C ASN A 297 -17.83 13.72 24.58
N HIS A 298 -17.65 13.47 23.28
CA HIS A 298 -16.56 14.00 22.48
C HIS A 298 -17.07 14.60 21.17
N SER A 299 -16.35 15.59 20.66
CA SER A 299 -16.65 16.20 19.37
C SER A 299 -16.12 15.37 18.20
N GLN A 300 -16.60 15.67 16.98
CA GLN A 300 -16.03 15.12 15.74
C GLN A 300 -14.53 15.44 15.61
N ARG A 301 -14.09 16.59 16.12
CA ARG A 301 -12.67 16.97 16.14
C ARG A 301 -11.85 16.01 17.00
N ASN A 302 -12.36 15.60 18.16
CA ASN A 302 -11.66 14.64 19.01
C ASN A 302 -11.53 13.27 18.32
N LEU A 303 -12.54 12.85 17.55
CA LEU A 303 -12.46 11.62 16.77
C LEU A 303 -11.40 11.70 15.66
N ILE A 304 -11.27 12.85 15.00
CA ILE A 304 -10.17 13.10 14.04
C ILE A 304 -8.83 12.99 14.75
N GLU A 305 -8.64 13.71 15.85
CA GLU A 305 -7.38 13.72 16.60
C GLU A 305 -7.02 12.32 17.13
N LEU A 306 -8.01 11.53 17.58
CA LEU A 306 -7.82 10.13 17.99
C LEU A 306 -7.35 9.26 16.82
N SER A 307 -7.98 9.41 15.64
CA SER A 307 -7.58 8.68 14.42
C SER A 307 -6.15 9.06 13.98
N GLN A 308 -5.76 10.32 14.11
CA GLN A 308 -4.41 10.79 13.79
C GLN A 308 -3.36 10.21 14.75
N ARG A 309 -3.66 10.19 16.05
CA ARG A 309 -2.77 9.55 17.05
C ARG A 309 -2.64 8.06 16.82
N LEU A 310 -3.77 7.37 16.56
CA LEU A 310 -3.75 5.93 16.25
C LEU A 310 -2.94 5.62 14.99
N ASP A 311 -3.07 6.42 13.92
CA ASP A 311 -2.26 6.27 12.71
C ASP A 311 -0.75 6.36 13.00
N ASP A 312 -0.34 7.29 13.87
CA ASP A 312 1.04 7.39 14.34
C ASP A 312 1.47 6.17 15.19
N TYR A 313 0.61 5.67 16.07
CA TYR A 313 0.89 4.46 16.84
C TYR A 313 1.08 3.26 15.92
N VAL A 314 0.17 3.03 14.97
CA VAL A 314 0.30 1.94 13.98
C VAL A 314 1.59 2.10 13.19
N ARG A 315 1.93 3.31 12.73
CA ARG A 315 3.19 3.57 12.02
C ARG A 315 4.40 3.16 12.83
N LYS A 316 4.45 3.52 14.12
CA LYS A 316 5.55 3.14 15.02
C LYS A 316 5.62 1.62 15.24
N VAL A 317 4.47 0.96 15.39
CA VAL A 317 4.41 -0.51 15.52
C VAL A 317 4.86 -1.21 14.23
N ILE A 318 4.46 -0.70 13.05
CA ILE A 318 4.92 -1.24 11.77
C ILE A 318 6.45 -1.10 11.64
N LYS A 319 7.03 0.04 12.02
CA LYS A 319 8.49 0.22 12.08
C LYS A 319 9.16 -0.77 13.02
N TYR A 320 8.52 -1.10 14.14
CA TYR A 320 9.01 -2.11 15.07
C TYR A 320 9.06 -3.49 14.41
N ILE A 321 7.99 -3.95 13.78
CA ILE A 321 7.98 -5.31 13.18
C ILE A 321 8.90 -5.45 11.97
N ILE A 322 9.16 -4.37 11.22
CA ILE A 322 10.15 -4.37 10.13
C ILE A 322 11.55 -4.73 10.65
N ARG A 323 11.86 -4.34 11.90
CA ARG A 323 13.13 -4.66 12.57
C ARG A 323 13.11 -6.00 13.30
N ASN A 324 11.95 -6.65 13.40
CA ASN A 324 11.73 -7.89 14.14
C ASN A 324 10.93 -8.88 13.25
N PRO A 325 11.46 -9.24 12.05
CA PRO A 325 10.76 -10.10 11.09
C PRO A 325 10.43 -11.50 11.64
N GLU A 326 11.16 -11.95 12.65
CA GLU A 326 10.93 -13.22 13.35
C GLU A 326 9.60 -13.27 14.11
N LEU A 327 8.93 -12.13 14.33
CA LEU A 327 7.59 -12.08 14.92
C LEU A 327 6.48 -12.39 13.90
N ASN A 328 6.82 -12.54 12.62
CA ASN A 328 5.85 -12.86 11.59
C ASN A 328 5.42 -14.34 11.68
N TYR A 329 4.23 -14.59 12.23
CA TYR A 329 3.69 -15.95 12.38
C TYR A 329 2.68 -16.29 11.28
N GLN A 330 2.59 -17.57 10.91
CA GLN A 330 1.50 -18.08 10.06
C GLN A 330 0.25 -18.35 10.90
N MET A 331 -0.95 -18.14 10.36
CA MET A 331 -2.20 -18.27 11.13
C MET A 331 -2.40 -19.68 11.73
N GLY A 332 -2.00 -20.73 11.01
CA GLY A 332 -2.05 -22.12 11.46
C GLY A 332 -0.94 -22.53 12.43
N ASP A 333 0.11 -21.72 12.58
CA ASP A 333 1.23 -22.01 13.48
C ASP A 333 0.92 -21.55 14.92
N VAL A 334 0.34 -22.46 15.70
CA VAL A 334 -0.08 -22.20 17.08
C VAL A 334 1.10 -21.85 17.99
N GLU A 335 2.26 -22.51 17.81
CA GLU A 335 3.44 -22.33 18.64
C GLU A 335 4.05 -20.95 18.40
N LYS A 336 4.29 -20.59 17.13
CA LYS A 336 4.85 -19.29 16.77
C LYS A 336 3.92 -18.14 17.13
N LYS A 337 2.62 -18.33 16.98
CA LYS A 337 1.59 -17.36 17.42
C LYS A 337 1.60 -17.19 18.94
N SER A 338 1.78 -18.26 19.70
CA SER A 338 1.92 -18.21 21.15
C SER A 338 3.21 -17.50 21.58
N ALA A 339 4.34 -17.81 20.94
CA ALA A 339 5.62 -17.16 21.19
C ALA A 339 5.56 -15.65 20.90
N THR A 340 4.94 -15.25 19.78
CA THR A 340 4.72 -13.85 19.43
C THR A 340 3.88 -13.13 20.48
N ARG A 341 2.81 -13.78 20.97
CA ARG A 341 2.00 -13.22 22.06
C ARG A 341 2.81 -13.05 23.36
N LEU A 342 3.65 -14.02 23.70
CA LEU A 342 4.52 -13.95 24.88
C LEU A 342 5.54 -12.82 24.77
N HIS A 343 6.14 -12.63 23.59
CA HIS A 343 7.06 -11.52 23.30
C HIS A 343 6.43 -10.17 23.66
N PHE A 344 5.22 -9.89 23.16
CA PHE A 344 4.53 -8.64 23.48
C PHE A 344 4.03 -8.56 24.92
N LYS A 345 3.58 -9.67 25.51
CA LYS A 345 3.20 -9.70 26.94
C LYS A 345 4.38 -9.40 27.87
N ALA A 346 5.58 -9.86 27.53
CA ALA A 346 6.79 -9.61 28.32
C ALA A 346 7.20 -8.12 28.35
N MET A 347 6.65 -7.30 27.45
CA MET A 347 6.88 -5.85 27.46
C MET A 347 6.01 -5.10 28.45
N ILE A 348 4.91 -5.72 28.93
CA ILE A 348 4.04 -5.13 29.94
C ILE A 348 4.81 -5.14 31.25
N LYS A 349 5.19 -3.94 31.73
CA LYS A 349 5.94 -3.74 32.97
C LYS A 349 5.05 -3.26 34.09
#